data_AF-A0A957SKW1-F1
#
_entry.id   AF-A0A957SKW1-F1
#
_cell.length_a   1.000
_cell.length_b   1.000
_cell.length_c   1.000
_cell.angle_alpha   90.00
_cell.angle_beta   90.00
_cell.angle_gamma   90.00
#
_symmetry.space_group_name_H-M   'P 1'
#
loop_
_entity.id
_entity.type
_entity.pdbx_description
1 polymer ?
#
loop_
_entity_poly.entity_id
_entity_poly.type
_entity_poly.pdbx_seq_one_letter_code
_entity_poly.pdbx_strand_id
1 'polypeptide(L)'
;LGTHHLLRYLIDRGVQKFVLASSIAAVGMQSLRFRPLQLPMPDEHPCLDRDGYGFSKYMMEEVTRYLARQNDALDFINLRLASIVPDDRVVTPRTAGPLTEWAMGSISLMRLRDTVRCLTLAVEAPHKAGVRIMNAVGAQANVAGTVPELLHSWYGQDADQIDFAHYEQPGHERDAVYDISYIGSELGFVPEMAF
;
A
#
# COMPACT_ATOMS: atom_id res chain seq x y z
N LEU A 1 -18.82 0.83 -8.90
CA LEU A 1 -19.48 1.33 -10.14
C LEU A 1 -18.91 2.66 -10.64
N GLY A 2 -18.69 3.67 -9.78
CA GLY A 2 -18.17 4.98 -10.21
C GLY A 2 -16.85 4.93 -11.01
N THR A 3 -15.84 4.21 -10.53
CA THR A 3 -14.54 4.07 -11.22
C THR A 3 -14.69 3.51 -12.63
N HIS A 4 -15.47 2.44 -12.80
CA HIS A 4 -15.68 1.83 -14.12
C HIS A 4 -16.27 2.83 -15.12
N HIS A 5 -17.28 3.62 -14.73
CA HIS A 5 -17.87 4.62 -15.61
C HIS A 5 -16.87 5.70 -16.03
N LEU A 6 -16.09 6.22 -15.08
CA LEU A 6 -15.07 7.23 -15.38
C LEU A 6 -13.99 6.69 -16.32
N LEU A 7 -13.44 5.51 -16.01
CA LEU A 7 -12.41 4.89 -16.83
C LEU A 7 -12.91 4.61 -18.23
N ARG A 8 -14.10 4.00 -18.37
CA ARG A 8 -14.68 3.70 -19.69
C ARG A 8 -14.89 4.98 -20.51
N TYR A 9 -15.44 6.03 -19.89
CA TYR A 9 -15.65 7.32 -20.53
C TYR A 9 -14.36 7.94 -21.10
N LEU A 10 -13.25 7.82 -20.37
CA LEU A 10 -11.93 8.32 -20.77
C LEU A 10 -11.27 7.44 -21.83
N ILE A 11 -11.38 6.12 -21.70
CA ILE A 11 -10.89 5.14 -22.69
C ILE A 11 -11.57 5.40 -24.05
N ASP A 12 -12.88 5.63 -24.08
CA ASP A 12 -13.64 5.94 -25.30
C ASP A 12 -13.20 7.26 -25.97
N ARG A 13 -12.40 8.08 -25.27
CA ARG A 13 -11.82 9.35 -25.76
C ARG A 13 -10.33 9.25 -26.05
N GLY A 14 -9.78 8.04 -26.08
CA GLY A 14 -8.38 7.79 -26.43
C GLY A 14 -7.41 7.97 -25.27
N VAL A 15 -7.87 8.14 -24.03
CA VAL A 15 -6.96 8.10 -22.87
C VAL A 15 -6.48 6.66 -22.66
N GLN A 16 -5.17 6.47 -22.66
CA GLN A 16 -4.55 5.15 -22.57
C GLN A 16 -3.77 4.93 -21.27
N LYS A 17 -3.43 5.98 -20.52
CA LYS A 17 -2.66 5.87 -19.27
C LYS A 17 -3.46 6.40 -18.09
N PHE A 18 -3.48 5.62 -17.00
CA PHE A 18 -4.24 5.91 -15.80
C PHE A 18 -3.39 5.65 -14.55
N VAL A 19 -3.29 6.65 -13.68
CA VAL A 19 -2.72 6.52 -12.34
C VAL A 19 -3.86 6.64 -11.33
N LEU A 20 -4.09 5.59 -10.57
CA LEU A 20 -5.24 5.49 -9.67
C LEU A 20 -4.79 5.37 -8.21
N ALA A 21 -5.41 6.18 -7.36
CA ALA A 21 -5.22 6.14 -5.92
C ALA A 21 -6.01 4.97 -5.30
N SER A 22 -5.34 3.82 -5.21
CA SER A 22 -5.76 2.73 -4.35
C SER A 22 -5.37 3.02 -2.89
N SER A 23 -5.39 2.02 -2.02
CA SER A 23 -5.00 2.15 -0.62
C SER A 23 -4.38 0.87 -0.13
N ILE A 24 -3.43 0.97 0.82
CA ILE A 24 -2.99 -0.18 1.61
C ILE A 24 -4.16 -0.89 2.30
N ALA A 25 -5.28 -0.20 2.54
CA ALA A 25 -6.50 -0.81 3.06
C ALA A 25 -7.09 -1.90 2.14
N ALA A 26 -6.71 -1.95 0.86
CA ALA A 26 -7.16 -2.99 -0.08
C ALA A 26 -6.86 -4.42 0.44
N VAL A 27 -5.84 -4.59 1.29
CA VAL A 27 -5.54 -5.89 1.90
C VAL A 27 -6.49 -6.27 3.06
N GLY A 28 -7.24 -5.31 3.60
CA GLY A 28 -8.17 -5.53 4.72
C GLY A 28 -7.65 -5.14 6.10
N MET A 29 -6.52 -4.43 6.17
CA MET A 29 -5.80 -4.07 7.40
C MET A 29 -6.57 -3.22 8.43
N GLN A 30 -7.77 -2.76 8.07
CA GLN A 30 -8.65 -1.94 8.91
C GLN A 30 -9.23 -2.75 10.09
N SER A 31 -9.45 -4.04 9.86
CA SER A 31 -10.15 -4.94 10.77
C SER A 31 -9.23 -5.46 11.88
N LEU A 32 -9.76 -5.58 13.11
CA LEU A 32 -9.09 -6.29 14.21
C LEU A 32 -8.80 -7.76 13.89
N ARG A 33 -9.54 -8.34 12.93
CA ARG A 33 -9.38 -9.74 12.50
C ARG A 33 -8.37 -9.92 11.37
N PHE A 34 -7.76 -8.84 10.89
CA PHE A 34 -6.75 -8.92 9.85
C PHE A 34 -5.48 -9.58 10.37
N ARG A 35 -4.90 -10.47 9.56
CA ARG A 35 -3.55 -11.01 9.73
C ARG A 35 -2.87 -10.98 8.37
N PRO A 36 -1.65 -10.42 8.26
CA PRO A 36 -0.90 -10.48 7.01
C PRO A 36 -0.53 -11.94 6.71
N LEU A 37 -0.57 -12.34 5.44
CA LEU A 37 -0.17 -13.70 5.03
C LEU A 37 1.34 -13.86 4.94
N GLN A 38 2.06 -12.76 4.76
CA GLN A 38 3.52 -12.67 4.78
C GLN A 38 3.94 -11.24 5.07
N LEU A 39 5.16 -11.04 5.56
CA LEU A 39 5.77 -9.72 5.71
C LEU A 39 7.18 -9.68 5.09
N PRO A 40 7.57 -8.55 4.48
CA PRO A 40 6.72 -7.43 4.07
C PRO A 40 5.59 -7.86 3.10
N MET A 41 4.42 -7.23 3.18
CA MET A 41 3.27 -7.59 2.33
C MET A 41 3.57 -7.22 0.87
N PRO A 42 3.48 -8.16 -0.08
CA PRO A 42 3.77 -7.91 -1.49
C PRO A 42 2.67 -7.04 -2.13
N ASP A 43 2.94 -6.44 -3.28
CA ASP A 43 1.97 -5.60 -3.99
C ASP A 43 0.69 -6.35 -4.36
N GLU A 44 0.81 -7.64 -4.66
CA GLU A 44 -0.29 -8.54 -5.02
C GLU A 44 -0.88 -9.29 -3.80
N HIS A 45 -0.64 -8.80 -2.57
CA HIS A 45 -1.30 -9.36 -1.38
C HIS A 45 -2.83 -9.35 -1.58
N PRO A 46 -3.53 -10.47 -1.29
CA PRO A 46 -4.96 -10.58 -1.53
C PRO A 46 -5.78 -9.64 -0.64
N CYS A 47 -7.02 -9.38 -1.07
CA CYS A 47 -7.99 -8.65 -0.28
C CYS A 47 -8.61 -9.56 0.79
N LEU A 48 -8.35 -9.25 2.06
CA LEU A 48 -8.95 -9.91 3.23
C LEU A 48 -9.94 -8.99 3.96
N ASP A 49 -10.37 -7.90 3.30
CA ASP A 49 -11.21 -6.87 3.90
C ASP A 49 -12.60 -7.40 4.31
N ARG A 50 -13.09 -6.87 5.43
CA ARG A 50 -14.40 -7.24 6.00
C ARG A 50 -15.28 -6.03 6.30
N ASP A 51 -14.73 -4.82 6.14
CA ASP A 51 -15.33 -3.58 6.63
C ASP A 51 -15.80 -2.66 5.47
N GLY A 52 -15.51 -3.02 4.22
CA GLY A 52 -16.09 -2.47 3.00
C GLY A 52 -15.22 -1.43 2.30
N TYR A 53 -14.49 -0.58 3.03
CA TYR A 53 -13.62 0.43 2.41
C TYR A 53 -12.47 -0.22 1.62
N GLY A 54 -11.75 -1.17 2.23
CA GLY A 54 -10.67 -1.91 1.59
C GLY A 54 -11.17 -2.69 0.39
N PHE A 55 -12.31 -3.36 0.54
CA PHE A 55 -12.98 -4.05 -0.56
C PHE A 55 -13.33 -3.10 -1.71
N SER A 56 -13.78 -1.88 -1.43
CA SER A 56 -14.07 -0.88 -2.47
C SER A 56 -12.83 -0.50 -3.28
N LYS A 57 -11.67 -0.40 -2.62
CA LYS A 57 -10.38 -0.12 -3.26
C LYS A 57 -9.85 -1.32 -4.04
N TYR A 58 -9.97 -2.52 -3.50
CA TYR A 58 -9.65 -3.75 -4.23
C TYR A 58 -10.52 -3.90 -5.50
N MET A 59 -11.83 -3.67 -5.40
CA MET A 59 -12.72 -3.72 -6.56
C MET A 59 -12.38 -2.67 -7.63
N MET A 60 -11.79 -1.54 -7.24
CA MET A 60 -11.24 -0.56 -8.17
C MET A 60 -10.07 -1.14 -8.97
N GLU A 61 -9.16 -1.85 -8.31
CA GLU A 61 -8.02 -2.54 -8.94
C GLU A 61 -8.52 -3.62 -9.90
N GLU A 62 -9.51 -4.42 -9.49
CA GLU A 62 -10.09 -5.47 -10.35
C GLU A 62 -10.80 -4.92 -11.59
N VAL A 63 -11.42 -3.75 -11.48
CA VAL A 63 -11.96 -3.04 -12.65
C VAL A 63 -10.87 -2.71 -13.66
N THR A 64 -9.66 -2.33 -13.23
CA THR A 64 -8.54 -2.09 -14.16
C THR A 64 -8.08 -3.35 -14.86
N ARG A 65 -8.01 -4.49 -14.14
CA ARG A 65 -7.68 -5.78 -14.77
C ARG A 65 -8.71 -6.20 -15.79
N TYR A 66 -9.99 -5.98 -15.49
CA TYR A 66 -11.08 -6.20 -16.42
C TYR A 66 -10.95 -5.34 -17.68
N LEU A 67 -10.71 -4.03 -17.54
CA LEU A 67 -10.57 -3.13 -18.68
C LEU A 67 -9.31 -3.42 -19.51
N ALA A 68 -8.19 -3.76 -18.87
CA ALA A 68 -6.96 -4.13 -19.58
C ALA A 68 -7.16 -5.37 -20.47
N ARG A 69 -7.97 -6.36 -20.05
CA ARG A 69 -8.35 -7.51 -20.90
C ARG A 69 -9.20 -7.13 -22.11
N GLN A 70 -9.83 -5.96 -22.10
CA GLN A 70 -10.63 -5.47 -23.24
C GLN A 70 -9.80 -4.66 -24.23
N ASN A 71 -8.65 -4.15 -23.81
CA ASN A 71 -7.78 -3.31 -24.61
C ASN A 71 -6.35 -3.40 -24.10
N ASP A 72 -5.53 -4.19 -24.81
CA ASP A 72 -4.14 -4.47 -24.46
C ASP A 72 -3.22 -3.24 -24.59
N ALA A 73 -3.71 -2.09 -25.08
CA ALA A 73 -2.96 -0.84 -25.13
C ALA A 73 -3.15 0.04 -23.87
N LEU A 74 -3.94 -0.39 -22.90
CA LEU A 74 -4.16 0.38 -21.67
C LEU A 74 -3.03 0.17 -20.68
N ASP A 75 -2.56 1.28 -20.09
CA ASP A 75 -1.57 1.34 -19.02
C ASP A 75 -2.27 1.80 -17.73
N PHE A 76 -2.37 0.90 -16.76
CA PHE A 76 -2.89 1.18 -15.43
C PHE A 76 -1.79 1.04 -14.37
N ILE A 77 -1.68 2.09 -13.55
CA ILE A 77 -0.88 2.09 -12.32
C ILE A 77 -1.83 2.29 -11.13
N ASN A 78 -1.99 1.27 -10.30
CA ASN A 78 -2.75 1.35 -9.04
C ASN A 78 -1.76 1.52 -7.88
N LEU A 79 -1.76 2.69 -7.25
CA LEU A 79 -0.91 2.98 -6.11
C LEU A 79 -1.68 2.71 -4.81
N ARG A 80 -1.26 1.71 -4.05
CA ARG A 80 -1.78 1.44 -2.69
C ARG A 80 -1.15 2.42 -1.73
N LEU A 81 -1.78 3.59 -1.61
CA LEU A 81 -1.30 4.69 -0.76
C LEU A 81 -1.42 4.32 0.72
N ALA A 82 -0.35 4.64 1.47
CA ALA A 82 -0.30 4.63 2.94
C ALA A 82 -1.25 5.67 3.57
N SER A 83 -1.22 5.74 4.91
CA SER A 83 -1.75 6.90 5.63
C SER A 83 -0.87 8.13 5.35
N ILE A 84 -1.44 9.13 4.68
CA ILE A 84 -0.69 10.33 4.28
C ILE A 84 -0.65 11.34 5.41
N VAL A 85 0.54 11.84 5.72
CA VAL A 85 0.79 12.74 6.83
C VAL A 85 1.39 14.05 6.33
N PRO A 86 0.87 15.23 6.74
CA PRO A 86 1.50 16.52 6.45
C PRO A 86 2.96 16.55 6.88
N ASP A 87 3.79 17.27 6.14
CA ASP A 87 5.24 17.25 6.35
C ASP A 87 5.65 17.85 7.70
N ASP A 88 4.88 18.82 8.20
CA ASP A 88 5.09 19.52 9.48
C ASP A 88 4.49 18.80 10.69
N ARG A 89 3.69 17.75 10.47
CA ARG A 89 3.04 17.03 11.56
C ARG A 89 4.06 16.15 12.29
N VAL A 90 4.22 16.42 13.58
CA VAL A 90 4.91 15.50 14.49
C VAL A 90 4.06 14.25 14.67
N VAL A 91 4.66 13.09 14.43
CA VAL A 91 4.02 11.79 14.59
C VAL A 91 4.67 11.09 15.77
N THR A 92 3.85 10.57 16.68
CA THR A 92 4.35 9.72 17.76
C THR A 92 4.46 8.28 17.27
N PRO A 93 5.62 7.64 17.40
CA PRO A 93 5.77 6.22 17.08
C PRO A 93 4.84 5.34 17.92
N ARG A 94 4.29 4.29 17.31
CA ARG A 94 3.42 3.35 18.01
C ARG A 94 4.24 2.47 18.96
N THR A 95 3.77 2.36 20.19
CA THR A 95 4.30 1.43 21.19
C THR A 95 3.42 0.17 21.27
N ALA A 96 3.97 -0.89 21.84
CA ALA A 96 3.19 -2.08 22.22
C ALA A 96 1.95 -1.67 23.05
N GLY A 97 0.84 -2.36 22.81
CA GLY A 97 -0.47 -2.01 23.35
C GLY A 97 -1.59 -2.80 22.67
N PRO A 98 -2.86 -2.52 23.01
CA PRO A 98 -3.98 -3.22 22.40
C PRO A 98 -4.08 -2.92 20.91
N LEU A 99 -4.42 -3.95 20.12
CA LEU A 99 -4.77 -3.79 18.71
C LEU A 99 -6.05 -2.95 18.58
N THR A 100 -6.02 -1.95 17.71
CA THR A 100 -7.17 -1.11 17.37
C THR A 100 -7.54 -1.28 15.90
N GLU A 101 -8.74 -0.82 15.52
CA GLU A 101 -9.05 -0.64 14.11
C GLU A 101 -7.98 0.26 13.46
N TRP A 102 -7.67 -0.03 12.20
CA TRP A 102 -6.65 0.71 11.43
C TRP A 102 -5.22 0.68 12.03
N ALA A 103 -4.91 -0.22 12.97
CA ALA A 103 -3.61 -0.26 13.64
C ALA A 103 -2.43 -0.36 12.65
N MET A 104 -2.50 -1.28 11.68
CA MET A 104 -1.51 -1.41 10.61
C MET A 104 -1.38 -0.13 9.78
N GLY A 105 -2.50 0.52 9.43
CA GLY A 105 -2.51 1.81 8.76
C GLY A 105 -1.86 2.93 9.57
N SER A 106 -1.86 2.83 10.90
CA SER A 106 -1.26 3.82 11.79
C SER A 106 0.26 3.71 11.91
N ILE A 107 0.86 2.60 11.47
CA ILE A 107 2.31 2.42 11.38
C ILE A 107 2.83 2.53 9.95
N SER A 108 1.96 2.37 8.94
CA SER A 108 2.27 2.52 7.52
C SER A 108 1.96 3.93 7.03
N LEU A 109 2.90 4.82 7.25
CA LEU A 109 2.76 6.24 6.96
C LEU A 109 3.59 6.64 5.75
N MET A 110 3.16 7.68 5.04
CA MET A 110 3.94 8.35 4.00
C MET A 110 3.74 9.86 4.10
N ARG A 111 4.81 10.63 3.91
CA ARG A 111 4.70 12.09 3.95
C ARG A 111 4.02 12.64 2.70
N LEU A 112 3.38 13.80 2.84
CA LEU A 112 2.69 14.45 1.73
C LEU A 112 3.64 14.74 0.57
N ARG A 113 4.85 15.25 0.83
CA ARG A 113 5.84 15.48 -0.23
C ARG A 113 6.22 14.22 -0.99
N ASP A 114 6.45 13.10 -0.30
CA ASP A 114 6.76 11.81 -0.92
C ASP A 114 5.56 11.27 -1.72
N THR A 115 4.35 11.53 -1.25
CA THR A 115 3.12 11.19 -1.97
C THR A 115 3.02 11.92 -3.30
N VAL A 116 3.29 13.23 -3.30
CA VAL A 116 3.31 14.05 -4.53
C VAL A 116 4.40 13.56 -5.48
N ARG A 117 5.62 13.30 -4.98
CA ARG A 117 6.72 12.74 -5.79
C ARG A 117 6.33 11.41 -6.43
N CYS A 118 5.76 10.49 -5.65
CA CYS A 118 5.29 9.19 -6.13
C CYS A 118 4.23 9.33 -7.25
N LEU A 119 3.23 10.19 -7.06
CA LEU A 119 2.19 10.45 -8.06
C LEU A 119 2.77 11.07 -9.34
N THR A 120 3.68 12.04 -9.21
CA THR A 120 4.37 12.66 -10.35
C THR A 120 5.15 11.62 -11.14
N LEU A 121 5.97 10.80 -10.47
CA LEU A 121 6.74 9.73 -11.12
C LEU A 121 5.83 8.74 -11.86
N ALA A 122 4.71 8.34 -11.24
CA ALA A 122 3.75 7.45 -11.89
C ALA A 122 3.12 8.09 -13.15
N VAL A 123 2.75 9.37 -13.09
CA VAL A 123 2.18 10.09 -14.24
C VAL A 123 3.20 10.27 -15.36
N GLU A 124 4.44 10.60 -15.03
CA GLU A 124 5.53 10.88 -15.98
C GLU A 124 6.22 9.63 -16.53
N ALA A 125 6.05 8.47 -15.89
CA ALA A 125 6.66 7.22 -16.33
C ALA A 125 6.35 6.92 -17.81
N PRO A 126 7.26 6.29 -18.56
CA PRO A 126 6.96 5.84 -19.91
C PRO A 126 5.70 4.96 -19.96
N HIS A 127 4.93 5.09 -21.03
CA HIS A 127 3.76 4.24 -21.24
C HIS A 127 4.18 2.77 -21.28
N LYS A 128 3.53 1.94 -20.45
CA LYS A 128 3.76 0.50 -20.39
C LYS A 128 2.42 -0.18 -20.21
N ALA A 129 1.92 -0.78 -21.28
CA ALA A 129 0.66 -1.50 -21.30
C ALA A 129 0.59 -2.58 -20.21
N GLY A 130 -0.60 -2.76 -19.64
CA GLY A 130 -0.89 -3.71 -18.58
C GLY A 130 -1.39 -3.04 -17.29
N VAL A 131 -1.47 -3.84 -16.22
CA VAL A 131 -1.86 -3.39 -14.89
C VAL A 131 -0.71 -3.62 -13.94
N ARG A 132 -0.27 -2.55 -13.27
CA ARG A 132 0.75 -2.58 -12.24
C ARG A 132 0.13 -2.12 -10.92
N ILE A 133 0.22 -2.93 -9.89
CA ILE A 133 -0.17 -2.58 -8.52
C ILE A 133 1.11 -2.38 -7.72
N MET A 134 1.17 -1.31 -6.96
CA MET A 134 2.37 -0.92 -6.21
C MET A 134 2.00 -0.35 -4.85
N ASN A 135 2.60 -0.86 -3.79
CA ASN A 135 2.55 -0.28 -2.45
C ASN A 135 3.34 1.03 -2.45
N ALA A 136 2.67 2.10 -2.04
CA ALA A 136 3.24 3.44 -1.94
C ALA A 136 3.21 3.86 -0.47
N VAL A 137 4.22 3.43 0.27
CA VAL A 137 4.39 3.66 1.71
C VAL A 137 5.78 4.24 2.02
N GLY A 138 5.94 4.85 3.19
CA GLY A 138 7.26 5.28 3.67
C GLY A 138 8.20 4.10 3.92
N ALA A 139 9.50 4.37 3.96
CA ALA A 139 10.53 3.33 4.04
C ALA A 139 10.53 2.56 5.38
N GLN A 140 10.02 3.18 6.45
CA GLN A 140 9.99 2.59 7.78
C GLN A 140 8.59 2.64 8.39
N ALA A 141 8.29 1.62 9.20
CA ALA A 141 7.14 1.61 10.07
C ALA A 141 7.31 2.62 11.23
N ASN A 142 6.25 3.37 11.51
CA ASN A 142 6.20 4.33 12.61
C ASN A 142 5.98 3.62 13.96
N VAL A 143 7.01 2.92 14.44
CA VAL A 143 7.02 2.11 15.66
C VAL A 143 8.16 2.55 16.59
N ALA A 144 7.94 2.48 17.91
CA ALA A 144 8.93 2.89 18.91
C ALA A 144 10.01 1.84 19.16
N GLY A 145 9.64 0.55 19.08
CA GLY A 145 10.53 -0.60 19.17
C GLY A 145 10.73 -1.23 17.79
N THR A 146 10.47 -2.53 17.69
CA THR A 146 10.53 -3.26 16.41
C THR A 146 9.14 -3.62 15.87
N VAL A 147 9.05 -3.90 14.57
CA VAL A 147 7.84 -4.43 13.92
C VAL A 147 7.42 -5.77 14.55
N PRO A 148 8.31 -6.77 14.76
CA PRO A 148 7.96 -8.00 15.47
C PRO A 148 7.41 -7.78 16.88
N GLU A 149 8.05 -6.94 17.70
CA GLU A 149 7.58 -6.64 19.06
C GLU A 149 6.15 -6.10 19.09
N LEU A 150 5.85 -5.16 18.18
CA LEU A 150 4.53 -4.56 18.07
C LEU A 150 3.49 -5.58 17.58
N LEU A 151 3.83 -6.40 16.58
CA LEU A 151 2.91 -7.39 16.01
C LEU A 151 2.62 -8.53 16.98
N HIS A 152 3.61 -8.99 17.77
CA HIS A 152 3.38 -9.91 18.88
C HIS A 152 2.44 -9.31 19.92
N SER A 153 2.60 -8.02 20.25
CA SER A 153 1.68 -7.31 21.16
C SER A 153 0.24 -7.24 20.62
N TRP A 154 0.06 -7.14 19.29
CA TRP A 154 -1.26 -7.01 18.67
C TRP A 154 -1.97 -8.32 18.43
N TYR A 155 -1.24 -9.34 17.98
CA TYR A 155 -1.81 -10.60 17.51
C TYR A 155 -1.64 -11.76 18.50
N GLY A 156 -0.82 -11.59 19.54
CA GLY A 156 -0.58 -12.63 20.53
C GLY A 156 -0.05 -13.90 19.86
N GLN A 157 -0.67 -15.05 20.17
CA GLN A 157 -0.29 -16.36 19.60
C GLN A 157 -0.45 -16.43 18.07
N ASP A 158 -1.30 -15.60 17.46
CA ASP A 158 -1.42 -15.60 16.00
C ASP A 158 -0.15 -15.05 15.32
N ALA A 159 0.66 -14.26 16.04
CA ALA A 159 1.92 -13.75 15.51
C ALA A 159 2.96 -14.87 15.28
N ASP A 160 2.84 -16.00 15.99
CA ASP A 160 3.78 -17.12 15.86
C ASP A 160 3.69 -17.81 14.48
N GLN A 161 2.64 -17.51 13.70
CA GLN A 161 2.46 -17.99 12.33
C GLN A 161 3.04 -17.04 11.27
N ILE A 162 3.51 -15.86 11.68
CA ILE A 162 4.07 -14.84 10.79
C ILE A 162 5.58 -15.05 10.72
N ASP A 163 6.12 -15.09 9.50
CA ASP A 163 7.56 -15.09 9.28
C ASP A 163 8.14 -13.68 9.51
N PHE A 164 9.00 -13.55 10.51
CA PHE A 164 9.71 -12.32 10.87
C PHE A 164 11.17 -12.29 10.42
N ALA A 165 11.66 -13.29 9.67
CA ALA A 165 13.07 -13.42 9.31
C ALA A 165 13.65 -12.19 8.60
N HIS A 166 12.83 -11.40 7.90
CA HIS A 166 13.24 -10.11 7.33
C HIS A 166 13.58 -9.09 8.43
N TYR A 167 12.72 -8.93 9.43
CA TYR A 167 12.85 -7.92 10.50
C TYR A 167 13.82 -8.33 11.61
N GLU A 168 14.17 -9.61 11.70
CA GLU A 168 15.20 -10.11 12.62
C GLU A 168 16.63 -9.84 12.11
N GLN A 169 16.78 -9.39 10.86
CA GLN A 169 18.06 -8.97 10.31
C GLN A 169 18.46 -7.60 10.88
N PRO A 170 19.73 -7.43 11.31
CA PRO A 170 20.19 -6.14 11.82
C PRO A 170 19.96 -4.99 10.84
N GLY A 171 19.27 -3.94 11.28
CA GLY A 171 18.94 -2.77 10.48
C GLY A 171 17.59 -2.82 9.74
N HIS A 172 16.87 -3.94 9.79
CA HIS A 172 15.57 -4.13 9.14
C HIS A 172 14.39 -4.15 10.13
N GLU A 173 14.65 -3.94 11.43
CA GLU A 173 13.68 -4.13 12.52
C GLU A 173 12.46 -3.21 12.42
N ARG A 174 12.60 -2.12 11.66
CA ARG A 174 11.60 -1.07 11.45
C ARG A 174 11.24 -0.85 9.98
N ASP A 175 11.63 -1.75 9.09
CA ASP A 175 11.27 -1.65 7.67
C ASP A 175 9.75 -1.61 7.50
N ALA A 176 9.30 -1.11 6.35
CA ALA A 176 7.90 -1.07 6.03
C ALA A 176 7.25 -2.47 6.12
N VAL A 177 6.01 -2.51 6.58
CA VAL A 177 5.20 -3.75 6.61
C VAL A 177 4.57 -4.08 5.25
N TYR A 178 4.76 -3.20 4.26
CA TYR A 178 4.42 -3.41 2.86
C TYR A 178 5.72 -3.33 2.06
N ASP A 179 5.93 -4.27 1.15
CA ASP A 179 7.08 -4.28 0.26
C ASP A 179 7.01 -3.09 -0.71
N ILE A 180 8.08 -2.29 -0.77
CA ILE A 180 8.21 -1.12 -1.66
C ILE A 180 9.30 -1.32 -2.72
N SER A 181 9.85 -2.52 -2.85
CA SER A 181 10.90 -2.81 -3.82
C SER A 181 10.40 -2.64 -5.26
N TYR A 182 9.16 -3.07 -5.54
CA TYR A 182 8.62 -3.00 -6.89
C TYR A 182 8.44 -1.56 -7.35
N ILE A 183 7.85 -0.68 -6.53
CA ILE A 183 7.66 0.74 -6.88
C ILE A 183 9.01 1.46 -7.09
N GLY A 184 10.04 1.08 -6.33
CA GLY A 184 11.40 1.56 -6.52
C GLY A 184 11.99 1.12 -7.86
N SER A 185 11.87 -0.15 -8.20
CA SER A 185 12.39 -0.68 -9.48
C SER A 185 11.60 -0.22 -10.71
N GLU A 186 10.29 -0.04 -10.58
CA GLU A 186 9.39 0.25 -11.69
C GLU A 186 9.28 1.74 -11.99
N LEU A 187 9.26 2.59 -10.95
CA LEU A 187 9.08 4.04 -11.08
C LEU A 187 10.29 4.86 -10.63
N GLY A 188 11.33 4.23 -10.06
CA GLY A 188 12.44 4.95 -9.43
C GLY A 188 12.05 5.65 -8.13
N PHE A 189 10.90 5.32 -7.53
CA PHE A 189 10.43 5.99 -6.33
C PHE A 189 11.11 5.43 -5.08
N VAL A 190 11.80 6.31 -4.34
CA VAL A 190 12.32 6.04 -3.01
C VAL A 190 11.77 7.10 -2.05
N PRO A 191 11.08 6.70 -0.95
CA PRO A 191 10.67 7.65 0.08
C PRO A 191 11.88 8.35 0.70
N GLU A 192 11.85 9.67 0.77
CA GLU A 192 12.97 10.45 1.32
C GLU A 192 12.79 10.79 2.80
N MET A 193 11.55 10.77 3.30
CA MET A 193 11.25 11.19 4.67
C MET A 193 10.93 10.02 5.60
N ALA A 194 11.64 9.98 6.73
CA ALA A 194 11.45 9.00 7.80
C ALA A 194 10.37 9.42 8.82
N PHE A 195 9.97 8.46 9.66
CA PHE A 195 9.07 8.62 10.80
C PHE A 195 9.71 8.10 12.10
#